data_AF-A0A1F7X1K0-F1
#
_entry.id   AF-A0A1F7X1K0-F1
#
_cell.length_a   1.000
_cell.length_b   1.000
_cell.length_c   1.000
_cell.angle_alpha   90.00
_cell.angle_beta   90.00
_cell.angle_gamma   90.00
#
_symmetry.space_group_name_H-M   'P 1'
#
loop_
_entity.id
_entity.type
_entity.pdbx_description
1 polymer ?
#
loop_
_entity_poly.entity_id
_entity_poly.type
_entity_poly.pdbx_seq_one_letter_code
_entity_poly.pdbx_strand_id
1 'polypeptide(L)'
;MTKTEEAKEIKALTRKCLFLWKAVAKLRAGGVCEYCGTNKRLNIHHIESFSTNKGLRFDLENALCLCATCHKFGRFSAHRSFVFVYLILTQKRPFSLSYLIQNRANKVELTKEYLLAKIEELEKMKEELNATNKV
;
A
#
# COMPACT_ATOMS: atom_id res chain seq x y z
N MET A 1 -22.66 16.89 15.19
CA MET A 1 -22.05 15.55 15.20
C MET A 1 -21.23 15.41 16.47
N THR A 2 -21.39 14.32 17.20
CA THR A 2 -20.59 14.05 18.41
C THR A 2 -19.16 13.63 18.01
N LYS A 3 -18.16 13.90 18.86
CA LYS A 3 -16.76 13.45 18.63
C LYS A 3 -16.66 11.93 18.40
N THR A 4 -17.58 11.18 18.98
CA THR A 4 -17.65 9.71 18.82
C THR A 4 -18.18 9.30 17.45
N GLU A 5 -19.11 10.04 16.86
CA GLU A 5 -19.62 9.79 15.50
C GLU A 5 -18.57 10.13 14.44
N GLU A 6 -17.89 11.25 14.61
CA GLU A 6 -16.79 11.66 13.73
C GLU A 6 -15.67 10.60 13.70
N ALA A 7 -15.23 10.13 14.87
CA ALA A 7 -14.20 9.09 14.95
C ALA A 7 -14.65 7.76 14.29
N LYS A 8 -15.94 7.41 14.41
CA LYS A 8 -16.50 6.23 13.72
C LYS A 8 -16.48 6.42 12.20
N GLU A 9 -16.83 7.59 11.71
CA GLU A 9 -16.82 7.93 10.29
C GLU A 9 -15.39 7.88 9.71
N ILE A 10 -14.42 8.55 10.35
CA ILE A 10 -13.01 8.52 9.96
C ILE A 10 -12.47 7.07 9.90
N LYS A 11 -12.85 6.23 10.87
CA LYS A 11 -12.47 4.81 10.89
C LYS A 11 -13.09 4.04 9.72
N ALA A 12 -14.34 4.30 9.37
CA ALA A 12 -15.00 3.69 8.23
C ALA A 12 -14.33 4.08 6.91
N LEU A 13 -14.06 5.38 6.72
CA LEU A 13 -13.37 5.91 5.53
C LEU A 13 -11.94 5.37 5.42
N THR A 14 -11.21 5.30 6.52
CA THR A 14 -9.87 4.68 6.58
C THR A 14 -9.89 3.23 6.12
N ARG A 15 -10.92 2.46 6.51
CA ARG A 15 -11.08 1.06 6.06
C ARG A 15 -11.38 1.00 4.56
N LYS A 16 -12.21 1.91 4.03
CA LYS A 16 -12.49 2.00 2.58
C LYS A 16 -11.22 2.33 1.80
N CYS A 17 -10.43 3.33 2.23
CA CYS A 17 -9.11 3.64 1.64
C CYS A 17 -8.20 2.42 1.64
N LEU A 18 -8.08 1.71 2.77
CA LEU A 18 -7.22 0.54 2.88
C LEU A 18 -7.66 -0.60 1.94
N PHE A 19 -8.96 -0.81 1.79
CA PHE A 19 -9.50 -1.81 0.86
C PHE A 19 -9.16 -1.46 -0.59
N LEU A 20 -9.40 -0.22 -1.01
CA LEU A 20 -9.08 0.25 -2.37
C LEU A 20 -7.58 0.21 -2.63
N TRP A 21 -6.77 0.73 -1.71
CA TRP A 21 -5.31 0.72 -1.80
C TRP A 21 -4.76 -0.69 -2.00
N LYS A 22 -5.28 -1.69 -1.27
CA LYS A 22 -4.89 -3.09 -1.47
C LYS A 22 -5.22 -3.59 -2.88
N ALA A 23 -6.40 -3.24 -3.40
CA ALA A 23 -6.82 -3.63 -4.74
C ALA A 23 -5.94 -2.99 -5.82
N VAL A 24 -5.69 -1.69 -5.72
CA VAL A 24 -4.84 -0.93 -6.67
C VAL A 24 -3.41 -1.43 -6.63
N ALA A 25 -2.82 -1.64 -5.45
CA ALA A 25 -1.47 -2.17 -5.31
C ALA A 25 -1.32 -3.56 -5.94
N LYS A 26 -2.33 -4.43 -5.78
CA LYS A 26 -2.36 -5.75 -6.42
C LYS A 26 -2.46 -5.66 -7.95
N LEU A 27 -3.30 -4.75 -8.46
CA LEU A 27 -3.45 -4.53 -9.90
C LEU A 27 -2.16 -4.00 -10.52
N ARG A 28 -1.52 -3.01 -9.89
CA ARG A 28 -0.22 -2.48 -10.33
C ARG A 28 0.86 -3.56 -10.38
N ALA A 29 0.85 -4.47 -9.41
CA ALA A 29 1.77 -5.60 -9.38
C ALA A 29 1.41 -6.72 -10.39
N GLY A 30 0.45 -6.50 -11.30
CA GLY A 30 0.04 -7.51 -12.30
C GLY A 30 -0.58 -8.76 -11.68
N GLY A 31 -1.06 -8.69 -10.43
CA GLY A 31 -1.61 -9.85 -9.73
C GLY A 31 -0.58 -10.93 -9.42
N VAL A 32 0.70 -10.56 -9.28
CA VAL A 32 1.79 -11.47 -8.86
C VAL A 32 2.59 -10.91 -7.68
N CYS A 33 3.33 -11.79 -7.01
CA CYS A 33 4.29 -11.44 -5.98
C CYS A 33 5.46 -10.68 -6.62
N GLU A 34 5.73 -9.46 -6.17
CA GLU A 34 6.78 -8.58 -6.71
C GLU A 34 8.21 -9.10 -6.42
N TYR A 35 8.35 -10.14 -5.57
CA TYR A 35 9.62 -10.83 -5.36
C TYR A 35 9.75 -12.12 -6.18
N CYS A 36 8.83 -13.09 -5.99
CA CYS A 36 8.97 -14.43 -6.56
C CYS A 36 8.04 -14.74 -7.74
N GLY A 37 7.19 -13.80 -8.16
CA GLY A 37 6.32 -13.95 -9.33
C GLY A 37 5.09 -14.87 -9.16
N THR A 38 4.91 -15.55 -8.02
CA THR A 38 3.71 -16.38 -7.83
C THR A 38 2.43 -15.51 -7.77
N ASN A 39 1.31 -16.02 -8.27
CA ASN A 39 -0.01 -15.39 -8.17
C ASN A 39 -0.86 -15.93 -6.99
N LYS A 40 -0.29 -16.80 -6.15
CA LYS A 40 -1.02 -17.46 -5.06
C LYS A 40 -0.92 -16.70 -3.74
N ARG A 41 -2.05 -16.58 -3.03
CA ARG A 41 -2.16 -16.05 -1.65
C ARG A 41 -1.45 -14.70 -1.47
N LEU A 42 -1.79 -13.75 -2.34
CA LEU A 42 -1.19 -12.41 -2.34
C LEU A 42 -1.73 -11.54 -1.21
N ASN A 43 -0.83 -10.77 -0.62
CA ASN A 43 -1.07 -9.80 0.43
C ASN A 43 -0.28 -8.53 0.12
N ILE A 44 -0.79 -7.39 0.56
CA ILE A 44 -0.07 -6.12 0.41
C ILE A 44 0.61 -5.79 1.73
N HIS A 45 1.92 -5.61 1.66
CA HIS A 45 2.80 -5.19 2.74
C HIS A 45 3.00 -3.67 2.70
N HIS A 46 2.98 -3.04 3.86
CA HIS A 46 3.42 -1.65 4.04
C HIS A 46 4.92 -1.64 4.30
N ILE A 47 5.71 -0.95 3.47
CA ILE A 47 7.17 -0.83 3.65
C ILE A 47 7.48 0.04 4.87
N GLU A 48 6.99 1.27 4.87
CA GLU A 48 6.93 2.18 5.99
C GLU A 48 5.69 1.90 6.83
N SER A 49 5.87 1.91 8.15
CA SER A 49 4.85 1.46 9.10
C SER A 49 3.51 2.18 8.96
N PHE A 50 2.45 1.40 8.85
CA PHE A 50 1.06 1.89 8.82
C PHE A 50 0.71 2.75 10.04
N SER A 51 1.22 2.42 11.23
CA SER A 51 0.85 3.09 12.49
C SER A 51 1.52 4.44 12.65
N THR A 52 2.80 4.55 12.26
CA THR A 52 3.63 5.73 12.51
C THR A 52 3.71 6.67 11.31
N ASN A 53 3.61 6.16 10.07
CA ASN A 53 3.69 6.97 8.86
C ASN A 53 2.32 7.13 8.19
N LYS A 54 1.50 8.05 8.73
CA LYS A 54 0.16 8.34 8.19
C LYS A 54 0.21 8.92 6.77
N GLY A 55 1.25 9.69 6.44
CA GLY A 55 1.42 10.30 5.12
C GLY A 55 1.56 9.28 4.01
N LEU A 56 2.34 8.22 4.25
CA LEU A 56 2.57 7.16 3.27
C LEU A 56 1.56 5.99 3.37
N ARG A 57 0.56 6.07 4.25
CA ARG A 57 -0.32 4.94 4.60
C ARG A 57 -1.08 4.35 3.40
N PHE A 58 -1.49 5.22 2.47
CA PHE A 58 -2.25 4.86 1.28
C PHE A 58 -1.46 5.14 0.00
N ASP A 59 -0.15 5.33 0.12
CA ASP A 59 0.74 5.55 -1.01
C ASP A 59 1.06 4.21 -1.67
N LEU A 60 1.00 4.15 -3.00
CA LEU A 60 1.33 2.93 -3.74
C LEU A 60 2.82 2.62 -3.68
N GLU A 61 3.70 3.62 -3.61
CA GLU A 61 5.14 3.41 -3.46
C GLU A 61 5.48 2.82 -2.09
N ASN A 62 4.58 2.95 -1.12
CA ASN A 62 4.66 2.28 0.18
C ASN A 62 4.03 0.86 0.19
N ALA A 63 3.57 0.36 -0.96
CA ALA A 63 2.86 -0.92 -1.09
C ALA A 63 3.70 -1.97 -1.83
N LEU A 64 3.91 -3.13 -1.21
CA LEU A 64 4.48 -4.32 -1.87
C LEU A 64 3.47 -5.47 -1.91
N CYS A 65 3.14 -5.97 -3.10
CA CYS A 65 2.35 -7.17 -3.31
C CYS A 65 3.24 -8.41 -3.17
N LEU A 66 3.01 -9.20 -2.11
CA LEU A 66 3.81 -10.38 -1.79
C LEU A 66 2.91 -11.59 -1.51
N CYS A 67 3.37 -12.77 -1.88
CA CYS A 67 2.70 -14.01 -1.46
C CYS A 67 2.86 -14.23 0.05
N ALA A 68 2.00 -15.04 0.65
CA ALA A 68 2.03 -15.32 2.09
C ALA A 68 3.44 -15.71 2.62
N THR A 69 4.19 -16.49 1.86
CA THR A 69 5.57 -16.89 2.20
C THR A 69 6.53 -15.70 2.22
N CYS A 70 6.58 -14.90 1.14
CA CYS A 70 7.47 -13.74 1.06
C CYS A 70 7.01 -12.59 1.97
N HIS A 71 5.72 -12.56 2.32
CA HIS A 71 5.17 -11.56 3.22
C HIS A 71 5.51 -11.85 4.70
N LYS A 72 5.21 -13.05 5.21
CA LYS A 72 5.23 -13.34 6.65
C LYS A 72 5.88 -14.67 7.06
N PHE A 73 5.68 -15.73 6.28
CA PHE A 73 5.94 -17.10 6.76
C PHE A 73 7.31 -17.66 6.37
N GLY A 74 7.95 -17.14 5.32
CA GLY A 74 9.27 -17.58 4.88
C GLY A 74 10.39 -17.08 5.79
N ARG A 75 11.55 -17.75 5.69
CA ARG A 75 12.80 -17.33 6.35
C ARG A 75 13.21 -15.91 5.93
N PHE A 76 13.15 -15.65 4.63
CA PHE A 76 13.32 -14.33 4.04
C PHE A 76 11.94 -13.77 3.72
N SER A 77 11.37 -13.02 4.68
CA SER A 77 10.05 -12.41 4.53
C SER A 77 10.01 -10.98 5.06
N ALA A 78 9.12 -10.18 4.48
CA ALA A 78 9.06 -8.74 4.72
C ALA A 78 8.81 -8.39 6.20
N HIS A 79 7.97 -9.15 6.89
CA HIS A 79 7.74 -8.97 8.34
C HIS A 79 8.92 -9.38 9.24
N ARG A 80 9.92 -10.09 8.71
CA ARG A 80 11.06 -10.61 9.50
C ARG A 80 12.39 -9.96 9.19
N SER A 81 12.55 -9.38 8.00
CA SER A 81 13.83 -8.84 7.56
C SER A 81 13.64 -7.59 6.73
N PHE A 82 14.07 -6.46 7.29
CA PHE A 82 14.18 -5.22 6.54
C PHE A 82 15.16 -5.36 5.36
N VAL A 83 16.26 -6.10 5.52
CA VAL A 83 17.23 -6.36 4.44
C VAL A 83 16.55 -7.03 3.25
N PHE A 84 15.58 -7.93 3.48
CA PHE A 84 14.79 -8.54 2.42
C PHE A 84 13.91 -7.52 1.68
N VAL A 85 13.24 -6.62 2.41
CA VAL A 85 12.46 -5.53 1.79
C VAL A 85 13.38 -4.60 0.99
N TYR A 86 14.53 -4.22 1.54
CA TYR A 86 15.54 -3.40 0.88
C TYR A 86 16.07 -4.05 -0.40
N LEU A 87 16.28 -5.37 -0.40
CA LEU A 87 16.66 -6.13 -1.59
C LEU A 87 15.60 -6.02 -2.71
N ILE A 88 14.32 -6.21 -2.37
CA ILE A 88 13.21 -6.06 -3.34
C ILE A 88 13.20 -4.64 -3.90
N LEU A 89 13.32 -3.63 -3.02
CA LEU A 89 13.29 -2.23 -3.41
C LEU A 89 14.45 -1.86 -4.35
N THR A 90 15.68 -2.24 -4.01
CA THR A 90 16.85 -1.90 -4.84
C THR A 90 16.83 -2.60 -6.20
N GLN A 91 16.36 -3.84 -6.26
CA GLN A 91 16.43 -4.64 -7.49
C GLN A 91 15.19 -4.52 -8.40
N LYS A 92 14.00 -4.35 -7.81
CA LYS A 92 12.74 -4.39 -8.55
C LYS A 92 12.01 -3.05 -8.53
N ARG A 93 12.28 -2.19 -7.53
CA ARG A 93 11.52 -0.96 -7.28
C ARG A 93 12.37 0.24 -6.83
N PRO A 94 13.44 0.58 -7.57
CA PRO A 94 14.38 1.62 -7.15
C PRO A 94 13.73 3.01 -7.08
N PHE A 95 12.71 3.27 -7.92
CA PHE A 95 11.90 4.49 -7.83
C PHE A 95 11.19 4.59 -6.48
N SER A 96 10.52 3.52 -6.04
CA SER A 96 9.80 3.47 -4.76
C SER A 96 10.74 3.73 -3.59
N LEU A 97 11.96 3.16 -3.62
CA LEU A 97 12.96 3.42 -2.60
C LEU A 97 13.29 4.92 -2.51
N SER A 98 13.59 5.53 -3.65
CA SER A 98 13.94 6.95 -3.73
C SER A 98 12.79 7.84 -3.27
N TYR A 99 11.57 7.51 -3.70
CA TYR A 99 10.34 8.21 -3.31
C TYR A 99 10.12 8.15 -1.78
N LEU A 100 10.22 6.97 -1.18
CA LEU A 100 9.99 6.81 0.26
C LEU A 100 11.04 7.57 1.07
N ILE A 101 12.31 7.55 0.66
CA ILE A 101 13.38 8.30 1.33
C ILE A 101 13.07 9.80 1.33
N GLN A 102 12.60 10.35 0.21
CA GLN A 102 12.27 11.77 0.07
C GLN A 102 11.02 12.16 0.85
N ASN A 103 10.03 11.28 0.94
CA ASN A 103 8.70 11.59 1.48
C ASN A 103 8.47 11.07 2.92
N ARG A 104 9.41 10.34 3.51
CA ARG A 104 9.23 9.70 4.84
C ARG A 104 8.93 10.68 5.98
N ALA A 105 9.37 11.94 5.86
CA ALA A 105 9.16 12.97 6.88
C ALA A 105 7.79 13.67 6.75
N ASN A 106 7.07 13.45 5.65
CA ASN A 106 5.81 14.12 5.38
C ASN A 106 4.74 13.67 6.37
N LYS A 107 4.14 14.63 7.06
CA LYS A 107 3.05 14.39 8.02
C LYS A 107 1.74 14.77 7.38
N VAL A 108 0.77 13.87 7.51
CA VAL A 108 -0.60 14.08 7.04
C VAL A 108 -1.56 13.74 8.17
N GLU A 109 -2.53 14.62 8.36
CA GLU A 109 -3.67 14.37 9.22
C GLU A 109 -4.78 13.66 8.44
N LEU A 110 -5.35 12.61 9.02
CA LEU A 110 -6.38 11.81 8.36
C LEU A 110 -7.76 12.40 8.62
N THR A 111 -7.99 13.62 8.12
CA THR A 111 -9.29 14.26 8.15
C THR A 111 -10.27 13.54 7.21
N LYS A 112 -11.55 13.86 7.32
CA LYS A 112 -12.59 13.32 6.44
C LYS A 112 -12.33 13.70 4.99
N GLU A 113 -11.96 14.95 4.75
CA GLU A 113 -11.69 15.52 3.44
C GLU A 113 -10.51 14.80 2.78
N TYR A 114 -9.42 14.60 3.53
CA TYR A 114 -8.27 13.84 3.04
C TYR A 114 -8.65 12.41 2.63
N LEU A 115 -9.43 11.72 3.46
CA LEU A 115 -9.82 10.34 3.18
C LEU A 115 -10.76 10.23 1.97
N LEU A 116 -11.70 11.17 1.82
CA LEU A 116 -12.58 11.23 0.66
C LEU A 116 -11.80 11.50 -0.64
N ALA A 117 -10.89 12.47 -0.63
CA ALA A 117 -10.02 12.75 -1.77
C ALA A 117 -9.15 11.54 -2.12
N LYS A 118 -8.60 10.85 -1.11
CA LYS A 118 -7.80 9.65 -1.33
C LYS A 118 -8.62 8.47 -1.88
N ILE A 119 -9.91 8.36 -1.51
CA ILE A 119 -10.82 7.36 -2.09
C ILE A 119 -11.01 7.62 -3.58
N GLU A 120 -11.32 8.86 -3.96
CA GLU A 120 -11.51 9.26 -5.36
C GLU A 120 -10.26 9.00 -6.20
N GLU A 121 -9.08 9.39 -5.69
CA GLU A 121 -7.78 9.11 -6.31
C GLU A 121 -7.58 7.60 -6.55
N LEU A 122 -7.84 6.77 -5.53
CA LEU A 122 -7.66 5.31 -5.63
C LEU A 122 -8.70 4.66 -6.56
N GLU A 123 -9.93 5.16 -6.59
CA GLU A 123 -10.97 4.68 -7.51
C GLU A 123 -10.57 4.98 -8.96
N LYS A 124 -10.11 6.20 -9.25
CA LYS A 124 -9.59 6.58 -10.57
C LYS A 124 -8.40 5.72 -11.00
N MET A 125 -7.39 5.58 -10.14
CA MET A 125 -6.22 4.72 -10.44
C MET A 125 -6.62 3.27 -10.72
N LYS A 126 -7.61 2.75 -9.99
CA LYS A 126 -8.13 1.39 -10.20
C LYS A 126 -8.74 1.24 -11.58
N GLU A 127 -9.50 2.23 -12.04
CA GLU A 127 -10.12 2.23 -13.38
C GLU A 127 -9.06 2.25 -14.48
N GLU A 128 -8.08 3.15 -14.37
CA GLU A 128 -6.95 3.28 -15.31
C GLU A 128 -6.16 1.97 -15.45
N LEU A 129 -5.83 1.33 -14.32
CA LEU A 129 -5.11 0.05 -14.32
C LEU A 129 -5.94 -1.09 -14.92
N ASN A 130 -7.24 -1.12 -14.66
CA ASN A 130 -8.12 -2.13 -15.26
C ASN A 130 -8.29 -1.94 -16.76
N ALA A 131 -8.30 -0.70 -17.25
CA ALA A 131 -8.33 -0.43 -18.68
C ALA A 131 -7.03 -0.91 -19.37
N THR A 132 -5.88 -0.66 -18.74
CA THR A 132 -4.57 -1.06 -19.26
C THR A 132 -4.39 -2.58 -19.29
N ASN A 133 -4.88 -3.29 -18.26
CA ASN A 133 -4.76 -4.75 -18.16
C ASN A 133 -5.76 -5.54 -19.03
N LYS A 134 -6.61 -4.87 -19.81
CA LYS A 134 -7.57 -5.50 -20.74
C LYS A 134 -7.03 -5.62 -22.19
N VAL A 135 -5.83 -5.12 -22.44
CA VAL A 135 -5.10 -5.22 -23.72
C VAL A 135 -4.09 -6.35 -23.63
#